data_AF-A0A011ND49-F1
#
_entry.id   AF-A0A011ND49-F1
#
_cell.length_a   1.000
_cell.length_b   1.000
_cell.length_c   1.000
_cell.angle_alpha   90.00
_cell.angle_beta   90.00
_cell.angle_gamma   90.00
#
_symmetry.space_group_name_H-M   'P 1'
#
loop_
_entity.id
_entity.type
_entity.pdbx_description
1 polymer ?
#
loop_
_entity_poly.entity_id
_entity_poly.type
_entity_poly.pdbx_seq_one_letter_code
_entity_poly.pdbx_strand_id
1 'polypeptide(L)'
;MNILNSWKTLELITREGETLVCIEGRVYGSNPRFPSSSHIRTSPITGHRFESNSMVVMTKRGSEYLLGKPDPAETFAQQRLLRRLSRLGQQAPSGFDAIDTQLTGYVEVHKEDTAKES
;
A
#
# COMPACT_ATOMS: atom_id res chain seq x y z
N MET A 1 1.99 -18.88 15.30
CA MET A 1 1.90 -17.57 14.62
C MET A 1 1.88 -17.81 13.12
N ASN A 2 1.01 -17.16 12.34
CA ASN A 2 1.08 -17.27 10.88
C ASN A 2 2.21 -16.36 10.39
N ILE A 3 3.25 -16.92 9.76
CA ILE A 3 4.41 -16.15 9.31
C ILE A 3 4.45 -16.13 7.79
N LEU A 4 4.70 -14.97 7.20
CA LEU A 4 4.94 -14.81 5.77
C LEU A 4 6.37 -14.33 5.51
N ASN A 5 7.12 -15.11 4.74
CA ASN A 5 8.44 -14.76 4.19
C ASN A 5 8.35 -14.51 2.69
N SER A 6 9.39 -13.88 2.13
CA SER A 6 9.47 -13.53 0.70
C SER A 6 8.19 -12.81 0.25
N TRP A 7 7.75 -11.86 1.07
CA TRP A 7 6.48 -11.20 0.88
C TRP A 7 6.62 -9.89 0.10
N LYS A 8 5.56 -9.53 -0.63
CA LYS A 8 5.41 -8.27 -1.34
C LYS A 8 4.02 -7.68 -1.10
N THR A 9 3.91 -6.37 -1.30
CA THR A 9 2.62 -5.69 -1.21
C THR A 9 1.91 -5.77 -2.56
N LEU A 10 0.62 -6.10 -2.55
CA LEU A 10 -0.24 -6.09 -3.72
C LEU A 10 -1.34 -5.04 -3.53
N GLU A 11 -1.50 -4.15 -4.51
CA GLU A 11 -2.60 -3.20 -4.56
C GLU A 11 -3.67 -3.72 -5.52
N LEU A 12 -4.91 -3.73 -5.05
CA LEU A 12 -6.09 -4.09 -5.84
C LEU A 12 -7.02 -2.90 -5.87
N ILE A 13 -7.52 -2.53 -7.04
CA ILE A 13 -8.50 -1.45 -7.19
C ILE A 13 -9.87 -2.09 -7.36
N THR A 14 -10.84 -1.71 -6.52
CA THR A 14 -12.23 -2.19 -6.66
C THR A 14 -12.93 -1.49 -7.82
N ARG A 15 -14.14 -1.94 -8.16
CA ARG A 15 -14.94 -1.29 -9.22
C ARG A 15 -15.32 0.14 -8.86
N GLU A 16 -15.40 0.42 -7.56
CA GLU A 16 -15.72 1.71 -6.96
C GLU A 16 -14.50 2.63 -6.83
N GLY A 17 -13.32 2.17 -7.27
CA GLY A 17 -12.07 2.93 -7.19
C GLY A 17 -11.37 2.87 -5.83
N GLU A 18 -11.80 2.00 -4.91
CA GLU A 18 -11.15 1.82 -3.62
C GLU A 18 -9.84 1.02 -3.79
N THR A 19 -8.73 1.54 -3.27
CA THR A 19 -7.46 0.81 -3.23
C THR A 19 -7.38 -0.09 -2.00
N LEU A 20 -7.34 -1.39 -2.22
CA LEU A 20 -7.15 -2.42 -1.20
C LEU A 20 -5.69 -2.89 -1.19
N VAL A 21 -5.07 -2.89 -0.02
CA VAL A 21 -3.70 -3.38 0.16
C VAL A 21 -3.73 -4.80 0.68
N CYS A 22 -3.11 -5.74 -0.02
CA CYS A 22 -2.94 -7.15 0.39
C CYS A 22 -1.46 -7.49 0.50
N ILE A 23 -1.12 -8.59 1.18
CA ILE A 23 0.21 -9.20 1.14
C ILE A 23 0.16 -10.48 0.33
N GLU A 24 1.12 -10.65 -0.56
CA GLU A 24 1.44 -11.91 -1.21
C GLU A 24 2.76 -12.42 -0.64
N GLY A 25 2.86 -13.69 -0.29
CA GLY A 25 4.07 -14.24 0.31
C GLY A 25 4.01 -15.73 0.59
N ARG A 26 5.11 -16.28 1.10
CA ARG A 26 5.24 -17.71 1.39
C ARG A 26 5.06 -17.99 2.87
N VAL A 27 4.21 -18.99 3.15
CA VAL A 27 3.99 -19.48 4.51
C VAL A 27 5.29 -20.04 5.07
N TYR A 28 5.69 -19.55 6.24
CA TYR A 28 6.86 -20.02 6.96
C TYR A 28 6.46 -20.70 8.27
N GLY A 29 7.08 -21.85 8.56
CA GLY A 29 6.76 -22.67 9.72
C GLY A 29 5.39 -23.35 9.62
N SER A 30 4.88 -23.80 10.76
CA SER A 30 3.59 -24.46 10.85
C SER A 30 2.45 -23.44 10.84
N ASN A 31 1.49 -23.62 9.93
CA ASN A 31 0.28 -22.82 9.82
C ASN A 31 -0.94 -23.76 9.81
N PRO A 32 -1.99 -23.48 10.59
CA PRO A 32 -3.15 -24.38 10.68
C PRO A 32 -4.00 -24.45 9.40
N ARG A 33 -3.84 -23.50 8.47
CA ARG A 33 -4.66 -23.38 7.26
C ARG A 33 -3.91 -23.75 5.99
N PHE A 34 -2.60 -23.60 5.96
CA PHE A 34 -1.80 -23.71 4.74
C PHE A 34 -0.55 -24.55 5.00
N PRO A 35 -0.16 -25.44 4.08
CA PRO A 35 1.12 -26.13 4.16
C PRO A 35 2.31 -25.15 4.16
N SER A 36 3.41 -25.55 4.77
CA SER A 36 4.67 -24.81 4.74
C SER A 36 5.10 -24.51 3.29
N SER A 37 5.71 -23.34 3.07
CA SER A 37 6.17 -22.86 1.75
C SER A 37 5.08 -22.57 0.72
N SER A 38 3.80 -22.76 1.06
CA SER A 38 2.68 -22.38 0.19
C SER A 38 2.74 -20.90 -0.14
N HIS A 39 2.52 -20.58 -1.41
CA HIS A 39 2.37 -19.20 -1.85
C HIS A 39 0.92 -18.78 -1.63
N ILE A 40 0.70 -17.76 -0.80
CA ILE A 40 -0.65 -17.28 -0.47
C ILE A 40 -0.76 -15.78 -0.65
N ARG A 41 -2.00 -15.33 -0.84
CA ARG A 41 -2.40 -13.93 -0.79
C ARG A 41 -3.34 -13.73 0.38
N THR A 42 -3.09 -12.71 1.18
CA THR A 42 -3.97 -12.35 2.29
C THR A 42 -5.23 -11.65 1.77
N SER A 43 -6.28 -11.60 2.59
CA SER A 43 -7.32 -10.59 2.39
C SER A 43 -6.76 -9.17 2.66
N PRO A 44 -7.51 -8.10 2.32
CA PRO A 44 -7.05 -6.73 2.52
C PRO A 44 -6.58 -6.46 3.95
N ILE A 45 -5.51 -5.71 4.10
CA ILE A 45 -4.94 -5.28 5.38
C ILE A 45 -5.78 -4.13 5.92
N THR A 46 -6.16 -4.22 7.18
CA THR A 46 -6.94 -3.19 7.88
C THR A 46 -6.13 -2.49 8.97
N GLY A 47 -4.97 -3.02 9.33
CA GLY A 47 -4.06 -2.39 10.29
C GLY A 47 -2.77 -3.16 10.46
N HIS A 48 -1.90 -2.61 11.28
CA HIS A 48 -0.63 -3.24 11.65
C HIS A 48 -0.26 -2.90 13.09
N ARG A 49 0.61 -3.73 13.68
CA ARG A 49 1.32 -3.46 14.92
C ARG A 49 2.76 -3.96 14.83
N PHE A 50 3.61 -3.51 15.72
CA PHE A 50 4.96 -4.04 15.86
C PHE A 50 5.04 -4.93 17.10
N GLU A 51 5.57 -6.14 16.91
CA GLU A 51 5.93 -7.05 17.99
C GLU A 51 7.45 -7.24 17.97
N SER A 52 8.12 -6.74 19.00
CA SER A 52 9.59 -6.62 19.06
C SER A 52 10.15 -5.83 17.87
N ASN A 53 10.55 -6.51 16.79
CA ASN A 53 11.08 -5.91 15.58
C ASN A 53 10.43 -6.47 14.31
N SER A 54 9.29 -7.15 14.45
CA SER A 54 8.54 -7.73 13.35
C SER A 54 7.20 -7.02 13.20
N MET A 55 6.84 -6.75 11.96
CA MET A 55 5.55 -6.15 11.63
C MET A 55 4.48 -7.25 11.60
N VAL A 56 3.42 -7.08 12.37
CA VAL A 56 2.22 -7.93 12.32
C VAL A 56 1.13 -7.16 11.59
N VAL A 57 0.57 -7.76 10.55
CA VAL A 57 -0.56 -7.17 9.80
C VAL A 57 -1.86 -7.86 10.17
N MET A 58 -2.90 -7.06 10.40
CA MET A 58 -4.26 -7.54 10.61
C MET A 58 -5.04 -7.38 9.32
N THR A 59 -5.78 -8.42 8.94
CA THR A 59 -6.53 -8.46 7.69
C THR A 59 -8.03 -8.35 7.94
N LYS A 60 -8.79 -7.92 6.92
CA LYS A 60 -10.26 -7.77 6.94
C LYS A 60 -11.00 -9.04 7.36
N ARG A 61 -10.44 -10.23 7.11
CA ARG A 61 -10.99 -11.52 7.55
C ARG A 61 -10.56 -11.93 8.97
N GLY A 62 -10.02 -11.00 9.76
CA GLY A 62 -9.60 -11.24 11.15
C GLY A 62 -8.36 -12.13 11.30
N SER A 63 -7.57 -12.29 10.23
CA SER A 63 -6.33 -13.08 10.30
C SER A 63 -5.14 -12.16 10.55
N GLU A 64 -4.25 -12.58 11.45
CA GLU A 64 -2.99 -11.91 11.73
C GLU A 64 -1.83 -12.67 11.07
N TYR A 65 -0.91 -11.92 10.47
CA TYR A 65 0.31 -12.45 9.87
C TYR A 65 1.51 -11.66 10.37
N LEU A 66 2.50 -12.36 10.93
CA LEU A 66 3.82 -11.82 11.20
C LEU A 66 4.61 -11.80 9.89
N LEU A 67 5.07 -10.62 9.49
CA LEU A 67 5.88 -10.43 8.30
C LEU A 67 7.35 -10.66 8.64
N GLY A 68 7.92 -11.71 8.06
CA GLY A 68 9.35 -11.98 8.09
C GLY A 68 10.09 -11.16 7.04
N LYS A 69 11.07 -11.77 6.37
CA LYS A 69 11.85 -11.05 5.35
C LYS A 69 10.98 -10.78 4.11
N PRO A 70 10.97 -9.55 3.58
CA PRO A 70 10.31 -9.26 2.31
C PRO A 70 10.99 -10.01 1.15
N ASP A 71 10.33 -10.04 0.00
CA ASP A 71 10.95 -10.48 -1.25
C ASP A 71 12.20 -9.62 -1.52
N PRO A 72 13.36 -10.22 -1.82
CA PRO A 72 14.59 -9.47 -2.12
C PRO A 72 14.45 -8.45 -3.26
N ALA A 73 13.52 -8.66 -4.20
CA ALA A 73 13.22 -7.70 -5.27
C ALA A 73 12.45 -6.46 -4.77
N GLU A 74 11.81 -6.54 -3.60
CA GLU A 74 11.02 -5.46 -3.02
C GLU A 74 11.87 -4.58 -2.10
N THR A 75 12.65 -3.68 -2.69
CA THR A 75 13.45 -2.69 -1.94
C THR A 75 12.57 -1.86 -1.00
N PHE A 76 12.98 -1.63 0.25
CA PHE A 76 12.21 -0.81 1.19
C PHE A 76 10.73 -1.24 1.39
N ALA A 77 10.42 -2.53 1.19
CA ALA A 77 9.05 -3.06 1.22
C ALA A 77 8.26 -2.62 2.46
N GLN A 78 8.88 -2.70 3.64
CA GLN A 78 8.25 -2.34 4.90
C GLN A 78 7.91 -0.85 5.00
N GLN A 79 8.83 0.06 4.64
CA GLN A 79 8.55 1.51 4.65
C GLN A 79 7.46 1.86 3.63
N ARG A 80 7.51 1.21 2.46
CA ARG A 80 6.52 1.33 1.40
C ARG A 80 5.13 0.84 1.84
N LEU A 81 5.06 -0.25 2.61
CA LEU A 81 3.83 -0.76 3.17
C LEU A 81 3.27 0.20 4.23
N LEU A 82 4.09 0.64 5.19
CA LEU A 82 3.67 1.59 6.23
C LEU A 82 3.08 2.88 5.64
N ARG A 83 3.74 3.46 4.63
CA ARG A 83 3.24 4.65 3.92
C ARG A 83 1.89 4.42 3.24
N ARG A 84 1.60 3.19 2.79
CA ARG A 84 0.30 2.85 2.20
C ARG A 84 -0.76 2.68 3.27
N LEU A 85 -0.43 1.96 4.34
CA LEU A 85 -1.34 1.74 5.46
C LEU A 85 -1.72 3.05 6.16
N SER A 86 -0.81 4.04 6.22
CA SER A 86 -1.14 5.36 6.76
C SER A 86 -2.16 6.14 5.92
N ARG A 87 -2.32 5.80 4.63
CA ARG A 87 -3.28 6.43 3.72
C ARG A 87 -4.65 5.74 3.69
N LEU A 88 -4.71 4.45 4.05
CA LEU A 88 -5.94 3.64 4.03
C LEU A 88 -7.05 4.15 4.96
N GLY A 89 -6.73 5.01 5.93
CA GLY A 89 -7.70 5.69 6.79
C GLY A 89 -7.87 7.18 6.50
N GLN A 90 -7.15 7.74 5.53
CA GLN A 90 -7.31 9.13 5.13
C GLN A 90 -8.36 9.19 4.02
N GLN A 91 -9.53 9.75 4.36
CA GLN A 91 -10.49 10.23 3.37
C GLN A 91 -9.72 11.12 2.38
N ALA A 92 -9.95 10.96 1.08
CA ALA A 92 -9.29 11.77 0.06
C ALA A 92 -9.38 13.25 0.49
N PRO A 93 -8.26 14.01 0.51
CA PRO A 93 -8.34 15.42 0.83
C PRO A 93 -9.38 16.06 -0.09
N SER A 94 -10.31 16.80 0.51
CA SER A 94 -11.42 17.45 -0.18
C SER A 94 -10.88 18.51 -1.14
N GLY A 95 -10.56 18.12 -2.37
CA GLY A 95 -10.02 19.02 -3.38
C GLY A 95 -8.67 19.63 -3.01
N PHE A 96 -8.03 20.24 -3.99
CA PHE A 96 -6.87 21.11 -3.75
C PHE A 96 -7.38 22.41 -3.12
N ASP A 97 -7.06 22.63 -1.84
CA ASP A 97 -7.31 23.92 -1.20
C ASP A 97 -6.14 24.85 -1.50
N ALA A 98 -6.32 25.69 -2.53
CA ALA A 98 -5.35 26.68 -2.96
C ALA A 98 -5.07 27.73 -1.87
N ILE A 99 -5.96 27.88 -0.89
CA ILE A 99 -5.84 28.89 0.18
C ILE A 99 -4.91 28.40 1.28
N ASP A 100 -4.94 27.09 1.59
CA ASP A 100 -4.16 26.49 2.67
C ASP A 100 -2.82 25.88 2.19
N THR A 101 -2.65 25.69 0.88
CA THR A 101 -1.44 25.12 0.29
C THR A 101 -0.50 26.23 -0.21
N GLN A 102 0.65 26.42 0.45
CA GLN A 102 1.73 27.32 -0.03
C GLN A 102 2.44 26.82 -1.31
N LEU A 103 1.85 25.89 -2.06
CA LEU A 103 2.32 25.59 -3.42
C LEU A 103 1.73 26.63 -4.36
N THR A 104 2.55 27.56 -4.80
CA THR A 104 2.24 28.39 -5.95
C THR A 104 2.02 27.49 -7.15
N GLY A 105 0.78 27.40 -7.62
CA GLY A 105 0.41 26.65 -8.82
C GLY A 105 1.33 27.04 -9.98
N TYR A 106 1.89 26.04 -10.65
CA TYR A 106 2.64 26.26 -11.88
C TYR A 106 1.65 26.76 -12.94
N VAL A 107 1.70 28.05 -13.25
CA VAL A 107 0.91 28.63 -14.32
C VAL A 107 1.56 28.22 -15.64
N GLU A 108 0.96 27.26 -16.34
CA GLU A 108 1.23 27.07 -17.77
C GLU A 108 0.82 28.37 -18.47
N VAL A 109 1.82 29.16 -18.89
CA VAL A 109 1.60 30.30 -19.75
C VAL A 109 1.19 29.76 -21.11
N HIS A 110 -0.12 29.70 -21.36
CA HIS A 110 -0.68 29.57 -22.69
C HIS A 110 -0.08 30.66 -23.58
N LYS A 111 0.65 30.23 -24.61
CA LYS A 111 1.21 31.09 -25.65
C LYS A 111 0.35 30.94 -26.91
N GLU A 112 -0.79 31.62 -26.90
CA GLU A 112 -1.57 32.03 -28.07
C GLU A 112 -1.62 33.57 -27.97
N ASP A 113 -1.34 34.42 -28.96
CA ASP A 113 -1.46 34.34 -30.40
C ASP A 113 -0.51 35.35 -31.04
N THR A 114 -0.08 35.12 -32.28
CA THR A 114 -0.33 36.09 -33.37
C THR A 114 0.03 35.48 -34.72
N ALA A 115 -0.99 34.93 -35.38
CA ALA A 115 -1.04 34.95 -36.82
C ALA A 115 -1.63 36.31 -37.25
N LYS A 116 -0.97 37.02 -38.18
CA LYS A 116 -1.62 37.86 -39.20
C LYS A 116 -0.70 38.02 -40.40
N GLU A 117 -1.22 37.64 -41.56
CA GLU A 117 -0.74 37.94 -42.91
C GLU A 117 -0.53 39.45 -43.13
N SER A 118 0.52 39.79 -43.87
CA SER A 118 0.54 40.81 -44.95
C SER A 118 1.79 40.61 -45.80
#